data_AF-A0A1Q7UKD0-F1
#
_entry.id   AF-A0A1Q7UKD0-F1
#
_cell.length_a   1.000
_cell.length_b   1.000
_cell.length_c   1.000
_cell.angle_alpha   90.00
_cell.angle_beta   90.00
_cell.angle_gamma   90.00
#
_symmetry.space_group_name_H-M   'P 1'
#
loop_
_entity.id
_entity.type
_entity.pdbx_description
1 polymer ?
#
loop_
_entity_poly.entity_id
_entity_poly.type
_entity_poly.pdbx_seq_one_letter_code
_entity_poly.pdbx_strand_id
1 'polypeptide(L)'
;MATFVIPFRVNGKTRLGDHRLAEAMLADVQAAAGEALVADEAGGQGAAVAAALTGLSGPVTIVNSDVPCVTPSELEALSAAAPALVAAPDGTTNALALRDARDFEPLYGAGSAARFEQRLGARRLDLAGLRDDVDTWDDLERVRGRVGEHTRAYLG
;
A
#
# COMPACT_ATOMS: atom_id res chain seq x y z
N MET A 1 -5.53 17.96 1.94
CA MET A 1 -4.84 16.75 2.44
C MET A 1 -5.37 15.57 1.65
N ALA A 2 -4.50 14.65 1.22
CA ALA A 2 -4.95 13.42 0.60
C ALA A 2 -5.44 12.47 1.70
N THR A 3 -6.55 11.77 1.46
CA THR A 3 -6.97 10.67 2.34
C THR A 3 -6.06 9.48 2.11
N PHE A 4 -5.60 8.81 3.17
CA PHE A 4 -4.87 7.54 3.03
C PHE A 4 -5.80 6.35 3.22
N VAL A 5 -5.61 5.31 2.41
CA VAL A 5 -6.34 4.05 2.49
C VAL A 5 -5.35 2.90 2.51
N ILE A 6 -5.46 2.02 3.51
CA ILE A 6 -4.59 0.86 3.68
C ILE A 6 -5.44 -0.41 3.62
N PRO A 7 -5.42 -1.17 2.51
CA PRO A 7 -6.06 -2.47 2.49
C PRO A 7 -5.31 -3.42 3.43
N PHE A 8 -6.03 -3.96 4.40
CA PHE A 8 -5.51 -4.94 5.34
C PHE A 8 -6.63 -5.84 5.83
N ARG A 9 -6.38 -7.15 5.88
CA ARG A 9 -7.33 -8.10 6.42
C ARG A 9 -6.80 -8.68 7.71
N VAL A 10 -7.35 -8.23 8.83
CA VAL A 10 -7.01 -8.69 10.18
C VAL A 10 -7.11 -10.23 10.28
N ASN A 11 -8.13 -10.85 9.68
CA ASN A 11 -8.29 -12.31 9.69
C ASN A 11 -7.89 -13.00 8.36
N GLY A 12 -7.18 -12.29 7.49
CA GLY A 12 -6.69 -12.82 6.22
C GLY A 12 -5.48 -13.73 6.43
N LYS A 13 -5.28 -14.69 5.52
CA LYS A 13 -3.99 -15.41 5.46
C LYS A 13 -2.91 -14.39 5.07
N THR A 14 -2.01 -14.10 5.98
CA THR A 14 -0.76 -13.41 5.65
C THR A 14 0.11 -14.40 4.85
N ARG A 15 0.87 -13.94 3.85
CA ARG A 15 1.73 -14.86 3.07
C ARG A 15 2.81 -15.52 3.94
N LEU A 16 3.25 -14.81 4.97
CA LEU A 16 4.21 -15.26 5.97
C LEU A 16 3.63 -16.20 7.05
N GLY A 17 2.30 -16.25 7.19
CA GLY A 17 1.62 -17.04 8.23
C GLY A 17 1.76 -16.49 9.65
N ASP A 18 2.48 -15.39 9.86
CA ASP A 18 2.57 -14.68 11.14
C ASP A 18 1.68 -13.44 11.12
N HIS A 19 0.66 -13.44 12.00
CA HIS A 19 -0.27 -12.33 12.11
C HIS A 19 0.31 -11.12 12.85
N ARG A 20 1.13 -11.35 13.88
CA ARG A 20 1.75 -10.27 14.66
C ARG A 20 2.74 -9.48 13.83
N LEU A 21 3.48 -10.16 12.95
CA LEU A 21 4.34 -9.49 11.98
C LEU A 21 3.52 -8.63 11.02
N ALA A 22 2.40 -9.14 10.51
CA ALA A 22 1.55 -8.36 9.61
C ALA A 22 0.91 -7.14 10.31
N GLU A 23 0.51 -7.26 11.57
CA GLU A 23 0.07 -6.12 12.40
C GLU A 23 1.20 -5.10 12.61
N ALA A 24 2.43 -5.55 12.83
CA ALA A 24 3.59 -4.69 12.97
C ALA A 24 3.89 -3.92 11.68
N MET A 25 3.83 -4.58 10.52
CA MET A 25 4.00 -3.92 9.22
C MET A 25 2.88 -2.91 8.94
N LEU A 26 1.62 -3.27 9.23
CA LEU A 26 0.50 -2.32 9.15
C LEU A 26 0.75 -1.09 10.01
N ALA A 27 1.20 -1.27 11.25
CA ALA A 27 1.48 -0.17 12.17
C ALA A 27 2.57 0.77 11.63
N ASP A 28 3.61 0.24 10.96
CA ASP A 28 4.62 1.06 10.30
C ASP A 28 4.03 1.90 9.15
N VAL A 29 3.16 1.31 8.32
CA VAL A 29 2.48 2.03 7.24
C VAL A 29 1.54 3.11 7.80
N GLN A 30 0.80 2.80 8.87
CA GLN A 30 -0.06 3.78 9.56
C GLN A 30 0.75 4.91 10.18
N ALA A 31 1.89 4.61 10.82
CA ALA A 31 2.78 5.62 11.38
C ALA A 31 3.32 6.57 10.29
N ALA A 32 3.62 6.04 9.10
CA ALA A 32 4.05 6.85 7.96
C ALA A 32 2.92 7.71 7.38
N ALA A 33 1.70 7.18 7.29
CA ALA A 33 0.55 7.85 6.69
C ALA A 33 -0.15 8.86 7.62
N GLY A 34 -0.04 8.67 8.94
CA GLY A 34 -0.85 9.39 9.92
C GLY A 34 -2.28 8.86 9.96
N GLU A 35 -3.26 9.74 9.74
CA GLU A 35 -4.67 9.34 9.68
C GLU A 35 -4.96 8.56 8.39
N ALA A 36 -5.34 7.29 8.52
CA ALA A 36 -5.62 6.40 7.40
C ALA A 36 -6.86 5.53 7.64
N LEU A 37 -7.64 5.31 6.58
CA LEU A 37 -8.74 4.36 6.57
C LEU A 37 -8.19 2.95 6.32
N VAL A 38 -8.42 2.03 7.25
CA VAL A 38 -8.10 0.62 7.03
C VAL A 38 -9.26 -0.04 6.30
N ALA A 39 -9.00 -0.61 5.13
CA ALA A 39 -10.01 -1.26 4.30
C ALA A 39 -9.92 -2.79 4.44
N ASP A 40 -10.88 -3.40 5.14
CA ASP A 40 -10.86 -4.81 5.55
C ASP A 40 -12.01 -5.66 4.98
N GLU A 41 -12.86 -5.06 4.17
CA GLU A 41 -14.05 -5.68 3.58
C GLU A 41 -13.78 -7.00 2.80
N ALA A 42 -14.83 -7.83 2.71
CA ALA A 42 -14.80 -9.11 1.99
C ALA A 42 -14.61 -8.91 0.45
N GLY A 43 -14.29 -9.99 -0.29
CA GLY A 43 -14.17 -9.93 -1.77
C GLY A 43 -12.82 -9.57 -2.41
N GLY A 44 -11.77 -9.32 -1.62
CA GLY A 44 -10.38 -9.11 -2.06
C GLY A 44 -9.96 -7.65 -1.92
N GLN A 45 -8.69 -7.35 -2.18
CA GLN A 45 -8.14 -6.00 -2.01
C GLN A 45 -8.91 -4.94 -2.82
N GLY A 46 -9.20 -5.19 -4.10
CA GLY A 46 -9.91 -4.23 -4.94
C GLY A 46 -11.33 -3.94 -4.47
N ALA A 47 -12.05 -4.95 -4.00
CA ALA A 47 -13.39 -4.78 -3.43
C ALA A 47 -13.33 -3.98 -2.12
N ALA A 48 -12.35 -4.27 -1.26
CA ALA A 48 -12.19 -3.56 0.00
C ALA A 48 -11.87 -2.08 -0.18
N VAL A 49 -10.96 -1.77 -1.10
CA VAL A 49 -10.66 -0.38 -1.44
C VAL A 49 -11.88 0.30 -2.06
N ALA A 50 -12.58 -0.33 -3.01
CA ALA A 50 -13.79 0.25 -3.59
C ALA A 50 -14.87 0.57 -2.55
N ALA A 51 -15.07 -0.33 -1.57
CA ALA A 51 -15.99 -0.10 -0.47
C ALA A 51 -15.55 1.10 0.39
N ALA A 52 -14.27 1.18 0.77
CA ALA A 52 -13.73 2.29 1.56
C ALA A 52 -13.80 3.65 0.85
N LEU A 53 -13.74 3.66 -0.49
CA LEU A 53 -13.86 4.89 -1.29
C LEU A 53 -15.31 5.30 -1.58
N THR A 54 -16.29 4.49 -1.21
CA THR A 54 -17.71 4.77 -1.51
C THR A 54 -18.14 6.06 -0.82
N GLY A 55 -18.59 7.04 -1.61
CA GLY A 55 -19.02 8.35 -1.10
C GLY A 55 -17.89 9.35 -0.84
N LEU A 56 -16.62 8.97 -1.03
CA LEU A 56 -15.49 9.88 -0.96
C LEU A 56 -15.29 10.61 -2.31
N SER A 57 -14.70 11.80 -2.24
CA SER A 57 -14.26 12.57 -3.40
C SER A 57 -12.97 13.33 -3.07
N GLY A 58 -12.23 13.74 -4.10
CA GLY A 58 -10.93 14.39 -3.93
C GLY A 58 -9.75 13.42 -3.76
N PRO A 59 -8.53 13.94 -3.53
CA PRO A 59 -7.30 13.15 -3.62
C PRO A 59 -7.22 12.03 -2.59
N VAL A 60 -6.79 10.85 -3.05
CA VAL A 60 -6.60 9.67 -2.20
C VAL A 60 -5.32 8.94 -2.55
N THR A 61 -4.61 8.45 -1.55
CA THR A 61 -3.43 7.60 -1.72
C THR A 61 -3.68 6.26 -1.05
N ILE A 62 -3.66 5.20 -1.85
CA ILE A 62 -3.84 3.82 -1.41
C ILE A 62 -2.46 3.18 -1.28
N VAL A 63 -2.18 2.51 -0.17
CA VAL A 63 -0.86 1.93 0.15
C VAL A 63 -1.05 0.56 0.77
N ASN A 64 -0.43 -0.48 0.23
CA ASN A 64 -0.49 -1.81 0.82
C ASN A 64 0.08 -1.81 2.26
N SER A 65 -0.31 -2.80 3.06
CA SER A 65 0.05 -2.90 4.48
C SER A 65 1.38 -3.63 4.74
N ASP A 66 1.97 -4.21 3.70
CA ASP A 66 3.16 -5.05 3.73
C ASP A 66 4.41 -4.36 3.20
N VAL A 67 4.43 -3.02 3.17
CA VAL A 67 5.58 -2.18 2.81
C VAL A 67 6.18 -1.49 4.05
N PRO A 68 6.74 -2.22 5.03
CA PRO A 68 7.15 -1.65 6.32
C PRO A 68 8.32 -0.66 6.23
N CYS A 69 8.91 -0.49 5.05
CA CYS A 69 9.99 0.46 4.81
C CYS A 69 9.50 1.83 4.33
N VAL A 70 8.18 2.01 4.17
CA VAL A 70 7.58 3.27 3.71
C VAL A 70 7.90 4.42 4.65
N THR A 71 8.19 5.58 4.07
CA THR A 71 8.44 6.82 4.82
C THR A 71 7.36 7.88 4.55
N PRO A 72 7.12 8.82 5.48
CA PRO A 72 6.23 9.95 5.25
C PRO A 72 6.57 10.73 3.97
N SER A 73 7.87 10.97 3.72
CA SER A 73 8.34 11.69 2.53
C SER A 73 8.03 10.97 1.22
N GLU A 74 8.04 9.64 1.19
CA GLU A 74 7.67 8.87 -0.01
C GLU A 74 6.16 8.94 -0.25
N LEU A 75 5.35 8.91 0.80
CA LEU A 75 3.89 9.09 0.70
C LEU A 75 3.53 10.49 0.19
N GLU A 76 4.21 11.52 0.67
CA GLU A 76 4.06 12.89 0.17
C GLU A 76 4.46 12.99 -1.31
N ALA A 77 5.61 12.44 -1.69
CA ALA A 77 6.08 12.44 -3.06
C ALA A 77 5.12 11.72 -4.01
N LEU A 78 4.57 10.56 -3.60
CA LEU A 78 3.58 9.82 -4.37
C LEU A 78 2.28 10.62 -4.53
N SER A 79 1.78 11.19 -3.43
CA SER A 79 0.53 11.95 -3.40
C SER A 79 0.61 13.22 -4.27
N ALA A 80 1.75 13.92 -4.22
CA ALA A 80 2.00 15.10 -5.04
C ALA A 80 2.09 14.80 -6.54
N ALA A 81 2.40 13.57 -6.93
CA ALA A 81 2.55 13.14 -8.31
C ALA A 81 1.26 12.63 -8.98
N ALA A 82 0.11 12.66 -8.27
CA ALA A 82 -1.13 12.05 -8.74
C ALA A 82 -1.57 12.49 -10.17
N PRO A 83 -2.03 11.56 -11.04
CA PRO A 83 -2.09 10.12 -10.82
C PRO A 83 -0.69 9.50 -10.89
N ALA A 84 -0.35 8.70 -9.89
CA ALA A 84 0.95 8.03 -9.82
C ALA A 84 0.83 6.71 -9.09
N LEU A 85 1.76 5.79 -9.36
CA LEU A 85 1.83 4.51 -8.66
C LEU A 85 3.27 4.11 -8.36
N VAL A 86 3.41 3.20 -7.40
CA VAL A 86 4.63 2.42 -7.18
C VAL A 86 4.29 0.95 -7.42
N ALA A 87 5.03 0.34 -8.35
CA ALA A 87 4.88 -1.07 -8.68
C ALA A 87 5.79 -1.93 -7.80
N ALA A 88 5.33 -3.12 -7.43
CA ALA A 88 6.18 -4.15 -6.86
C ALA A 88 7.12 -4.74 -7.94
N PRO A 89 8.20 -5.46 -7.56
CA PRO A 89 9.10 -6.10 -8.52
C PRO A 89 8.42 -7.09 -9.47
N ASP A 90 7.31 -7.72 -9.05
CA ASP A 90 6.53 -8.68 -9.84
C ASP A 90 5.52 -8.02 -10.80
N GLY A 91 5.46 -6.68 -10.83
CA GLY A 91 4.56 -5.91 -11.66
C GLY A 91 3.14 -5.72 -11.10
N THR A 92 2.89 -6.13 -9.85
CA THR A 92 1.70 -5.71 -9.10
C THR A 92 1.86 -4.27 -8.57
N THR A 93 0.85 -3.75 -7.88
CA THR A 93 0.81 -2.36 -7.41
C THR A 93 0.85 -2.33 -5.89
N ASN A 94 1.88 -1.70 -5.33
CA ASN A 94 2.01 -1.52 -3.87
C ASN A 94 1.39 -0.21 -3.39
N ALA A 95 1.41 0.82 -4.23
CA ALA A 95 0.78 2.08 -3.88
C ALA A 95 0.24 2.81 -5.11
N LEU A 96 -0.85 3.55 -4.93
CA LEU A 96 -1.58 4.28 -5.97
C LEU A 96 -2.10 5.60 -5.41
N ALA A 97 -1.68 6.72 -5.99
CA ALA A 97 -2.24 8.04 -5.73
C ALA A 97 -3.18 8.46 -6.86
N LEU A 98 -4.38 8.89 -6.49
CA LEU A 98 -5.43 9.35 -7.37
C LEU A 98 -5.69 10.85 -7.14
N ARG A 99 -6.10 11.54 -8.20
CA ARG A 99 -6.54 12.95 -8.09
C ARG A 99 -7.92 13.05 -7.46
N ASP A 100 -8.77 12.07 -7.75
CA ASP A 100 -10.09 11.94 -7.16
C ASP A 100 -10.38 10.47 -6.81
N ALA A 101 -10.95 10.21 -5.63
CA ALA A 101 -11.35 8.88 -5.19
C ALA A 101 -12.30 8.16 -6.19
N ARG A 102 -13.09 8.93 -6.94
CA ARG A 102 -14.01 8.40 -7.97
C ARG A 102 -13.30 7.87 -9.22
N ASP A 103 -12.01 8.16 -9.38
CA ASP A 103 -11.21 7.62 -10.49
C ASP A 103 -10.79 6.16 -10.26
N PHE A 104 -10.98 5.62 -9.04
CA PHE A 104 -10.57 4.27 -8.71
C PHE A 104 -11.37 3.21 -9.47
N GLU A 105 -10.64 2.24 -10.04
CA GLU A 105 -11.19 0.98 -10.53
C GLU A 105 -10.42 -0.20 -9.87
N PRO A 106 -11.09 -1.31 -9.52
CA PRO A 106 -10.47 -2.42 -8.78
C PRO A 106 -9.61 -3.30 -9.70
N LEU A 107 -8.51 -2.75 -10.24
CA LEU A 107 -7.65 -3.39 -11.24
C LEU A 107 -6.50 -4.21 -10.64
N TYR A 108 -6.52 -4.49 -9.33
CA TYR A 108 -5.48 -5.24 -8.62
C TYR A 108 -5.26 -6.68 -9.13
N GLY A 109 -4.15 -7.28 -8.74
CA GLY A 109 -3.69 -8.61 -9.19
C GLY A 109 -2.48 -8.54 -10.13
N ALA A 110 -2.08 -9.68 -10.68
CA ALA A 110 -0.92 -9.80 -11.58
C ALA A 110 -0.98 -8.77 -12.74
N GLY A 111 0.08 -8.01 -12.95
CA GLY A 111 0.14 -6.96 -13.98
C GLY A 111 -0.73 -5.72 -13.71
N SER A 112 -1.18 -5.51 -12.47
CA SER A 112 -2.02 -4.36 -12.09
C SER A 112 -1.33 -3.02 -12.32
N ALA A 113 -0.01 -2.93 -12.19
CA ALA A 113 0.70 -1.67 -12.42
C ALA A 113 0.48 -1.16 -13.86
N ALA A 114 0.63 -2.04 -14.85
CA ALA A 114 0.38 -1.70 -16.26
C ALA A 114 -1.09 -1.34 -16.52
N ARG A 115 -2.03 -2.01 -15.86
CA ARG A 115 -3.47 -1.69 -15.99
C ARG A 115 -3.79 -0.31 -15.42
N PHE A 116 -3.27 0.04 -14.24
CA PHE A 116 -3.46 1.35 -13.64
C PHE A 116 -2.79 2.47 -14.45
N GLU A 117 -1.57 2.25 -14.96
CA GLU A 117 -0.91 3.17 -15.89
C GLU A 117 -1.77 3.46 -17.11
N GLN A 118 -2.25 2.41 -17.79
CA GLN A 118 -3.07 2.55 -18.98
C GLN A 118 -4.41 3.23 -18.68
N ARG A 119 -5.07 2.86 -17.57
CA ARG A 119 -6.41 3.36 -17.23
C ARG A 119 -6.41 4.81 -16.74
N LEU A 120 -5.40 5.20 -15.97
CA LEU A 120 -5.34 6.50 -15.28
C LEU A 120 -4.35 7.48 -15.92
N GLY A 121 -3.50 7.02 -16.83
CA GLY A 121 -2.31 7.77 -17.25
C GLY A 121 -1.34 7.97 -16.07
N ALA A 122 -1.32 7.04 -15.12
CA ALA A 122 -0.53 7.17 -13.89
C ALA A 122 0.97 7.13 -14.18
N ARG A 123 1.72 8.02 -13.53
CA ARG A 123 3.19 7.99 -13.57
C ARG A 123 3.72 6.91 -12.62
N ARG A 124 4.61 6.04 -13.10
CA ARG A 124 5.38 5.15 -12.21
C ARG A 124 6.49 5.92 -11.51
N LEU A 125 6.56 5.78 -10.20
CA LEU A 125 7.67 6.26 -9.37
C LEU A 125 8.49 5.08 -8.85
N ASP A 126 9.77 5.30 -8.63
CA ASP A 126 10.68 4.36 -7.97
C ASP A 126 10.98 4.88 -6.57
N LEU A 127 10.21 4.43 -5.59
CA LEU A 127 10.29 4.83 -4.18
C LEU A 127 10.53 3.55 -3.37
N ALA A 128 11.76 3.34 -2.92
CA ALA A 128 12.22 2.05 -2.42
C ALA A 128 11.43 1.54 -1.20
N GLY A 129 10.95 2.43 -0.33
CA GLY A 129 10.13 2.07 0.82
C GLY A 129 8.74 1.58 0.43
N LEU A 130 8.20 2.05 -0.69
CA LEU A 130 6.91 1.64 -1.25
C LEU A 130 7.02 0.50 -2.26
N ARG A 131 8.18 0.33 -2.89
CA ARG A 131 8.42 -0.68 -3.92
C ARG A 131 8.64 -2.06 -3.31
N ASP A 132 9.34 -2.12 -2.19
CA ASP A 132 9.78 -3.38 -1.60
C ASP A 132 8.78 -3.87 -0.54
N ASP A 133 7.73 -4.54 -1.00
CA ASP A 133 6.80 -5.30 -0.16
C ASP A 133 7.45 -6.56 0.44
N VAL A 134 6.86 -7.02 1.53
CA VAL A 134 7.33 -8.16 2.33
C VAL A 134 6.29 -9.27 2.32
N ASP A 135 6.45 -10.16 1.34
CA ASP A 135 5.63 -11.35 1.16
C ASP A 135 6.27 -12.62 1.73
N THR A 136 7.60 -12.65 1.79
CA THR A 136 8.41 -13.80 2.21
C THR A 136 9.44 -13.43 3.27
N TRP A 137 9.97 -14.44 3.97
CA TRP A 137 11.02 -14.23 4.97
C TRP A 137 12.30 -13.68 4.33
N ASP A 138 12.58 -14.05 3.08
CA ASP A 138 13.72 -13.53 2.32
C ASP A 138 13.52 -12.05 1.99
N ASP A 139 12.29 -11.61 1.69
CA ASP A 139 11.98 -10.18 1.52
C ASP A 139 12.23 -9.42 2.82
N LEU A 140 11.76 -9.96 3.94
CA LEU A 140 11.96 -9.35 5.25
C LEU A 140 13.44 -9.20 5.59
N GLU A 141 14.24 -10.24 5.36
CA GLU A 141 15.69 -10.19 5.62
C GLU A 141 16.38 -9.17 4.69
N ARG A 142 16.00 -9.12 3.40
CA ARG A 142 16.53 -8.14 2.43
C ARG A 142 16.25 -6.69 2.84
N VAL A 143 15.11 -6.42 3.48
CA VAL A 143 14.72 -5.07 3.88
C VAL A 143 14.94 -4.77 5.37
N ARG A 144 15.45 -5.73 6.14
CA ARG A 144 15.57 -5.68 7.61
C ARG A 144 16.19 -4.40 8.16
N GLY A 145 17.19 -3.85 7.47
CA GLY A 145 17.86 -2.61 7.87
C GLY A 145 17.04 -1.32 7.64
N ARG A 146 15.90 -1.40 6.96
CA ARG A 146 15.05 -0.27 6.56
C ARG A 146 13.64 -0.30 7.11
N VAL A 147 13.22 -1.41 7.72
CA VAL A 147 11.86 -1.53 8.29
C VAL A 147 11.62 -0.48 9.37
N GLY A 148 10.35 -0.10 9.53
CA GLY A 148 9.88 0.82 10.56
C GLY A 148 10.03 0.29 11.98
N GLU A 149 9.64 1.13 12.93
CA GLU A 149 9.82 0.89 14.37
C GLU A 149 9.09 -0.37 14.84
N HIS A 150 7.88 -0.60 14.38
CA HIS A 150 7.04 -1.70 14.86
C HIS A 150 7.52 -3.04 14.33
N THR A 151 7.83 -3.15 13.04
CA THR A 151 8.43 -4.36 12.46
C THR A 151 9.80 -4.64 13.07
N ARG A 152 10.61 -3.60 13.31
CA ARG A 152 11.90 -3.76 13.99
C ARG A 152 11.74 -4.31 15.41
N ALA A 153 10.82 -3.76 16.19
CA ALA A 153 10.54 -4.22 17.55
C ALA A 153 10.03 -5.67 17.58
N TYR A 154 9.25 -6.09 16.59
CA TYR A 154 8.84 -7.49 16.44
C TYR A 154 10.04 -8.42 16.20
N LEU A 155 11.05 -7.97 15.46
CA LEU A 155 12.22 -8.79 15.09
C LEU A 155 13.26 -8.97 16.21
N GLY A 156 13.17 -8.20 17.30
CA GLY A 156 14.13 -8.21 18.41
C GLY A 156 15.31 -7.29 18.18
#